data_AF-A0AAN4WG15-F1
#
_entry.id   AF-A0AAN4WG15-F1
#
_cell.length_a   1.000
_cell.length_b   1.000
_cell.length_c   1.000
_cell.angle_alpha   90.00
_cell.angle_beta   90.00
_cell.angle_gamma   90.00
#
_symmetry.space_group_name_H-M   'P 1'
#
loop_
_entity.id
_entity.type
_entity.pdbx_description
1 polymer ?
#
loop_
_entity_poly.entity_id
_entity_poly.type
_entity_poly.pdbx_seq_one_letter_code
_entity_poly.pdbx_strand_id
1 'polypeptide(L)'
;MPHIGNRIIFSYNQKTIEMEEKEISEVLLDIADDLKRKGDQPCDLTNDCGEPTVFDARSELYIQYITLNKDGNPCALIPLGYLEDETIREIAKMVHQ
;
A
#
# COMPACT_ATOMS: atom_id res chain seq x y z
N MET A 1 -30.59 -27.22 13.23
CA MET A 1 -30.21 -26.18 12.26
C MET A 1 -28.82 -25.67 12.63
N PRO A 2 -27.79 -25.91 11.80
CA PRO A 2 -26.47 -25.37 12.06
C PRO A 2 -26.25 -24.10 11.22
N HIS A 3 -25.92 -22.99 11.87
CA HIS A 3 -25.31 -21.85 11.19
C HIS A 3 -23.86 -22.23 10.89
N ILE A 4 -23.63 -22.64 9.64
CA ILE A 4 -22.30 -22.80 9.06
C ILE A 4 -21.76 -21.37 8.90
N GLY A 5 -21.01 -20.91 9.90
CA GLY A 5 -20.18 -19.72 9.76
C GLY A 5 -19.16 -20.01 8.67
N ASN A 6 -19.23 -19.25 7.58
CA ASN A 6 -18.23 -19.28 6.51
C ASN A 6 -16.87 -18.91 7.10
N ARG A 7 -16.11 -19.94 7.47
CA ARG A 7 -14.71 -19.83 7.84
C ARG A 7 -13.94 -19.61 6.55
N ILE A 8 -13.65 -18.36 6.22
CA ILE A 8 -12.68 -18.04 5.18
C ILE A 8 -11.34 -18.56 5.68
N ILE A 9 -10.89 -19.67 5.10
CA ILE A 9 -9.54 -20.18 5.29
C ILE A 9 -8.66 -19.35 4.37
N PHE A 10 -8.01 -18.33 4.94
CA PHE A 10 -6.83 -17.76 4.29
C PHE A 10 -5.82 -18.90 4.18
N SER A 11 -5.47 -19.26 2.95
CA SER A 11 -4.33 -20.14 2.69
C SER A 11 -3.12 -19.47 3.31
N TYR A 12 -2.63 -20.03 4.43
CA TYR A 12 -1.42 -19.58 5.10
C TYR A 12 -0.24 -19.84 4.15
N ASN A 13 0.05 -18.86 3.30
CA ASN A 13 1.20 -18.87 2.42
C ASN A 13 2.46 -18.71 3.27
N GLN A 14 3.35 -19.68 3.17
CA GLN A 14 4.67 -19.74 3.78
C GLN A 14 5.50 -18.43 3.66
N LYS A 15 5.22 -17.61 2.63
CA LYS A 15 5.81 -16.29 2.41
C LYS A 15 5.53 -15.24 3.50
N THR A 16 4.37 -15.27 4.15
CA THR A 16 4.01 -14.22 5.13
C THR A 16 4.85 -14.36 6.40
N ILE A 17 5.12 -15.61 6.82
CA ILE A 17 5.94 -15.92 7.99
C ILE A 17 7.41 -15.56 7.74
N GLU A 18 7.93 -15.77 6.52
CA GLU A 18 9.31 -15.38 6.15
C GLU A 18 9.53 -13.86 6.14
N MET A 19 8.48 -13.06 5.95
CA MET A 19 8.58 -11.60 5.94
C MET A 19 8.57 -10.98 7.33
N GLU A 20 7.96 -11.65 8.32
CA GLU A 20 7.85 -11.14 9.70
C GLU A 20 9.18 -11.18 10.47
N GLU A 21 10.14 -12.02 10.06
CA GLU A 21 11.47 -12.12 10.68
C GLU A 21 12.54 -11.19 10.06
N LYS A 22 12.23 -10.56 8.92
CA LYS A 22 13.17 -9.67 8.22
C LYS A 22 13.27 -8.31 8.87
N GLU A 23 14.46 -7.71 8.80
CA GLU A 23 14.60 -6.30 9.14
C GLU A 23 13.78 -5.44 8.17
N ILE A 24 13.20 -4.35 8.65
CA ILE A 24 12.37 -3.46 7.82
C ILE A 24 13.13 -2.96 6.57
N SER A 25 14.43 -2.74 6.68
CA SER A 25 15.31 -2.40 5.54
C SER A 25 15.29 -3.48 4.45
N GLU A 26 15.33 -4.76 4.81
CA GLU A 26 15.28 -5.88 3.86
C GLU A 26 13.89 -6.00 3.23
N VAL A 27 12.84 -5.85 4.04
CA VAL A 27 11.45 -5.86 3.54
C VAL A 27 11.24 -4.74 2.51
N LEU A 28 11.78 -3.54 2.75
CA LEU A 28 11.71 -2.43 1.80
C LEU A 28 12.45 -2.72 0.49
N LEU A 29 13.60 -3.41 0.55
CA LEU A 29 14.34 -3.83 -0.66
C LEU A 29 13.54 -4.87 -1.46
N ASP A 30 12.94 -5.86 -0.80
CA ASP A 30 12.11 -6.86 -1.45
C ASP A 30 10.91 -6.22 -2.15
N ILE A 31 10.21 -5.29 -1.48
CA ILE A 31 9.10 -4.53 -2.10
C ILE A 31 9.61 -3.74 -3.30
N ALA A 32 10.77 -3.09 -3.18
CA ALA A 32 11.32 -2.30 -4.27
C ALA A 32 11.62 -3.16 -5.50
N ASP A 33 12.24 -4.32 -5.31
CA ASP A 33 12.57 -5.24 -6.40
C ASP A 33 11.32 -5.88 -7.02
N ASP A 34 10.31 -6.20 -6.20
CA ASP A 34 9.02 -6.68 -6.68
C ASP A 34 8.31 -5.64 -7.56
N LEU A 35 8.35 -4.36 -7.19
CA LEU A 35 7.78 -3.26 -7.97
C LEU A 35 8.55 -3.05 -9.29
N LYS A 36 9.88 -3.08 -9.28
CA LYS A 36 10.71 -2.98 -10.51
C LYS A 36 10.36 -4.10 -11.50
N ARG A 37 10.20 -5.33 -11.01
CA ARG A 37 9.85 -6.49 -11.87
C ARG A 37 8.47 -6.35 -12.53
N LYS A 38 7.56 -5.57 -11.93
CA LYS A 38 6.22 -5.30 -12.47
C LYS A 38 6.18 -4.11 -13.44
N GLY A 39 7.33 -3.52 -13.77
CA GLY A 39 7.44 -2.45 -14.76
C GLY A 39 7.09 -1.07 -14.22
N ASP A 40 7.43 -0.80 -12.95
CA ASP A 40 7.31 0.50 -12.27
C ASP A 40 5.88 1.08 -12.22
N GLN A 41 4.86 0.29 -12.55
CA GLN A 41 3.46 0.68 -12.37
C GLN A 41 3.08 0.62 -10.89
N PRO A 42 2.21 1.53 -10.41
CA PRO A 42 1.67 1.44 -9.07
C PRO A 42 1.03 0.06 -8.82
N CYS A 43 1.42 -0.60 -7.73
CA CYS A 43 0.79 -1.83 -7.30
C CYS A 43 -0.49 -1.50 -6.55
N ASP A 44 -1.61 -2.06 -7.03
CA ASP A 44 -2.92 -1.98 -6.40
C ASP A 44 -2.97 -2.87 -5.15
N LEU A 45 -3.46 -2.30 -4.05
CA LEU A 45 -3.66 -2.95 -2.75
C LEU A 45 -5.15 -3.00 -2.36
N THR A 46 -6.05 -2.85 -3.34
CA THR A 46 -7.49 -3.00 -3.16
C THR A 46 -7.93 -4.46 -3.31
N ASN A 47 -9.08 -4.79 -2.73
CA ASN A 47 -9.75 -6.08 -2.94
C ASN A 47 -10.54 -6.09 -4.26
N ASP A 48 -11.22 -7.19 -4.58
CA ASP A 48 -12.03 -7.32 -5.81
C ASP A 48 -13.21 -6.32 -5.88
N CYS A 49 -13.57 -5.67 -4.78
CA CYS A 49 -14.58 -4.61 -4.72
C CYS A 49 -14.00 -3.20 -4.92
N GLY A 50 -12.67 -3.08 -5.06
CA GLY A 50 -11.95 -1.80 -5.12
C GLY A 50 -11.76 -1.13 -3.75
N GLU A 51 -12.00 -1.84 -2.65
CA GLU A 51 -11.80 -1.30 -1.30
C GLU A 51 -10.35 -1.54 -0.83
N PRO A 52 -9.66 -0.54 -0.29
CA PRO A 52 -8.28 -0.72 0.20
C PRO A 52 -8.21 -1.70 1.36
N THR A 53 -7.20 -2.57 1.32
CA THR A 53 -7.02 -3.64 2.31
C THR A 53 -5.95 -3.34 3.36
N VAL A 54 -5.13 -2.32 3.14
CA VAL A 54 -4.03 -1.92 4.04
C VAL A 54 -4.37 -0.60 4.71
N PHE A 55 -4.32 -0.57 6.04
CA PHE A 55 -4.55 0.62 6.87
C PHE A 55 -3.28 0.98 7.63
N ASP A 56 -2.81 2.22 7.50
CA ASP A 56 -1.73 2.76 8.31
C ASP A 56 -2.29 3.50 9.52
N ALA A 57 -2.09 2.93 10.70
CA ALA A 57 -2.56 3.51 11.96
C ALA A 57 -1.83 4.80 12.34
N ARG A 58 -0.60 5.02 11.82
CA ARG A 58 0.17 6.23 12.14
C ARG A 58 -0.41 7.47 11.45
N SER A 59 -0.78 7.32 10.18
CA SER A 59 -1.35 8.40 9.37
C SER A 59 -2.88 8.40 9.39
N GLU A 60 -3.50 7.36 9.97
CA GLU A 60 -4.95 7.13 9.98
C GLU A 60 -5.55 7.04 8.56
N LEU A 61 -4.82 6.44 7.61
CA LEU A 61 -5.20 6.37 6.21
C LEU A 61 -5.16 4.95 5.64
N TYR A 62 -6.08 4.69 4.73
CA TYR A 62 -6.05 3.50 3.89
C TYR A 62 -5.11 3.70 2.70
N ILE A 63 -4.20 2.75 2.50
CA ILE A 63 -3.25 2.75 1.40
C ILE A 63 -3.84 1.95 0.24
N GLN A 64 -4.13 2.63 -0.86
CA GLN A 64 -4.69 2.01 -2.07
C GLN A 64 -3.60 1.55 -3.04
N TYR A 65 -2.51 2.32 -3.16
CA TYR A 65 -1.46 2.03 -4.12
C TYR A 65 -0.07 2.27 -3.51
N ILE A 66 0.90 1.47 -3.94
CA ILE A 66 2.33 1.70 -3.70
C ILE A 66 3.07 1.81 -5.02
N THR A 67 4.09 2.67 -5.09
CA THR A 67 4.91 2.89 -6.28
C THR A 67 6.37 3.10 -5.88
N LEU A 68 7.27 3.12 -6.86
CA LEU A 68 8.65 3.59 -6.66
C LEU A 68 8.73 5.10 -6.86
N ASN A 69 9.47 5.79 -5.99
CA ASN A 69 9.89 7.16 -6.25
C ASN A 69 11.10 7.19 -7.21
N LYS A 70 11.54 8.40 -7.59
CA LYS A 70 12.67 8.60 -8.51
C LYS A 70 14.00 7.96 -8.06
N ASP A 71 14.14 7.76 -6.75
CA ASP A 71 15.34 7.18 -6.14
C ASP A 71 15.20 5.65 -5.94
N GLY A 72 14.11 5.06 -6.46
CA GLY A 72 13.83 3.63 -6.37
C GLY A 72 13.34 3.16 -5.00
N ASN A 73 12.90 4.07 -4.13
CA ASN A 73 12.34 3.72 -2.84
C ASN A 73 10.82 3.48 -2.95
N PRO A 74 10.28 2.45 -2.29
CA PRO A 74 8.84 2.22 -2.27
C PRO A 74 8.14 3.32 -1.46
N CYS A 75 7.04 3.84 -2.01
CA CYS A 75 6.25 4.93 -1.48
C CYS A 75 4.76 4.61 -1.61
N ALA A 76 3.97 4.94 -0.59
CA ALA A 76 2.51 4.93 -0.70
C ALA A 76 2.05 6.13 -1.55
N LEU A 77 1.07 5.90 -2.42
CA LEU A 77 0.35 6.97 -3.11
C LEU A 77 -0.89 7.35 -2.29
N ILE A 78 -0.95 8.60 -1.88
CA ILE A 78 -2.06 9.14 -1.09
C ILE A 78 -2.90 10.05 -2.00
N PRO A 79 -4.16 9.70 -2.29
CA PRO A 79 -5.09 10.59 -2.96
C PRO A 79 -5.18 11.94 -2.25
N LEU A 80 -5.12 13.04 -3.02
CA LEU A 80 -5.15 14.40 -2.46
C LEU A 80 -6.39 14.68 -1.60
N GLY A 81 -7.51 14.01 -1.87
CA GLY A 81 -8.74 14.13 -1.08
C GLY A 81 -8.65 13.61 0.37
N TYR A 82 -7.55 12.95 0.75
CA TYR A 82 -7.25 12.58 2.13
C TYR A 82 -6.41 13.61 2.87
N LEU A 83 -5.96 14.68 2.19
CA LEU A 83 -5.15 15.73 2.78
C LEU A 83 -6.04 16.90 3.21
N GLU A 84 -5.54 17.71 4.14
CA GLU A 84 -6.20 18.94 4.56
C GLU A 84 -6.28 19.96 3.42
N ASP A 85 -7.34 20.77 3.41
CA ASP A 85 -7.59 21.79 2.38
C ASP A 85 -6.41 22.74 2.18
N GLU A 86 -5.76 23.18 3.26
CA GLU A 86 -4.58 24.03 3.22
C GLU A 86 -3.42 23.34 2.49
N THR A 87 -3.17 22.06 2.78
CA THR A 87 -2.14 21.25 2.12
C THR A 87 -2.43 21.11 0.63
N ILE A 88 -3.68 20.83 0.27
CA ILE A 88 -4.11 20.73 -1.14
C ILE A 88 -3.87 22.07 -1.86
N ARG A 89 -4.19 23.21 -1.22
CA ARG A 89 -3.96 24.55 -1.81
C ARG A 89 -2.48 24.84 -2.00
N GLU A 90 -1.61 24.42 -1.10
CA GLU A 90 -0.16 24.57 -1.25
C GLU A 90 0.38 23.73 -2.41
N ILE A 91 -0.05 22.47 -2.53
CA ILE A 91 0.30 21.60 -3.65
C ILE A 91 -0.15 22.23 -4.98
N ALA A 92 -1.39 22.71 -5.04
CA ALA A 92 -1.93 23.35 -6.25
C ALA A 92 -1.08 24.57 -6.68
N LYS A 93 -0.62 25.39 -5.73
CA LYS A 93 0.30 26.50 -6.01
C LYS A 93 1.62 26.03 -6.60
N MET A 94 2.17 24.91 -6.13
CA MET A 94 3.45 24.37 -6.62
C MET A 94 3.33 23.73 -8.00
N VAL A 95 2.21 23.07 -8.29
CA VAL A 95 1.96 22.42 -9.60
C VAL A 95 1.67 23.44 -10.70
N HIS A 96 1.13 24.62 -10.37
CA HIS A 96 0.78 25.67 -11.32
C HIS A 96 1.89 26.73 -11.49
N GLN A 97 3.07 26.50 -10.91
CA GLN A 97 4.28 27.29 -11.14
C GLN A 97 5.08 26.73 -12.32
#